data_AF-A0A3C0FVW0-F1
#
_entry.id   AF-A0A3C0FVW0-F1
#
_cell.length_a   1.000
_cell.length_b   1.000
_cell.length_c   1.000
_cell.angle_alpha   90.00
_cell.angle_beta   90.00
_cell.angle_gamma   90.00
#
_symmetry.space_group_name_H-M   'P 1'
#
loop_
_entity.id
_entity.type
_entity.pdbx_description
1 polymer ?
#
loop_
_entity_poly.entity_id
_entity_poly.type
_entity_poly.pdbx_seq_one_letter_code
_entity_poly.pdbx_strand_id
1 'polypeptide(L)'
;MFSVETYAPLDTPKQIAPDVWIVDGPVIGFQYAGLKLPFPTRMTIIRLNSGKLFVHSPIRLNETLRAKVDALGEVSYLIASNTIHYAGVPDWQKAYPDAKAFCAPGVIKRAKSVGISVDFDAELADTPEPEWANEI
;
A
#
# COMPACT_ATOMS: atom_id res chain seq x y z
N MET A 1 17.21 -12.80 18.76
CA MET A 1 16.42 -12.76 17.51
C MET A 1 15.11 -12.09 17.87
N PHE A 2 14.76 -10.96 17.25
CA PHE A 2 13.48 -10.30 17.57
C PHE A 2 12.33 -11.23 17.14
N SER A 3 11.56 -11.74 18.08
CA SER A 3 10.26 -12.37 17.80
C SER A 3 9.24 -11.26 17.86
N VAL A 4 8.88 -10.69 16.71
CA VAL A 4 7.82 -9.69 16.64
C VAL A 4 6.52 -10.43 16.37
N GLU A 5 5.64 -10.46 17.37
CA GLU A 5 4.29 -10.98 17.22
C GLU A 5 3.52 -10.07 16.25
N THR A 6 2.91 -10.67 15.25
CA THR A 6 2.12 -9.95 14.24
C THR A 6 0.64 -10.21 14.44
N TYR A 7 -0.19 -9.31 13.91
CA TYR A 7 -1.64 -9.45 13.99
C TYR A 7 -2.13 -10.45 12.93
N ALA A 8 -2.22 -11.72 13.30
CA ALA A 8 -2.80 -12.75 12.44
C ALA A 8 -4.32 -12.52 12.21
N PRO A 9 -4.92 -13.10 11.15
CA PRO A 9 -4.23 -13.68 9.99
C PRO A 9 -3.52 -12.59 9.17
N LEU A 10 -2.35 -12.95 8.63
CA LEU A 10 -1.63 -12.10 7.67
C LEU A 10 -2.25 -12.25 6.28
N ASP A 11 -1.95 -11.29 5.39
CA ASP A 11 -2.32 -11.30 3.97
C ASP A 11 -3.84 -11.58 3.78
N THR A 12 -4.65 -11.04 4.70
CA THR A 12 -6.09 -11.23 4.77
C THR A 12 -6.77 -9.90 5.12
N PRO A 13 -7.71 -9.40 4.29
CA PRO A 13 -8.54 -8.26 4.65
C PRO A 13 -9.36 -8.52 5.91
N LYS A 14 -9.17 -7.67 6.91
CA LYS A 14 -9.93 -7.63 8.15
C LYS A 14 -10.78 -6.38 8.12
N GLN A 15 -12.09 -6.57 8.05
CA GLN A 15 -13.02 -5.45 8.00
C GLN A 15 -13.05 -4.75 9.37
N ILE A 16 -12.82 -3.44 9.39
CA ILE A 16 -12.82 -2.62 10.62
C ILE A 16 -13.94 -1.59 10.63
N ALA A 17 -14.52 -1.29 9.48
CA ALA A 17 -15.72 -0.49 9.30
C ALA A 17 -16.41 -0.91 7.97
N PRO A 18 -17.65 -0.46 7.70
CA PRO A 18 -18.23 -0.57 6.36
C PRO A 18 -17.24 -0.05 5.32
N ASP A 19 -16.98 -0.86 4.29
CA ASP A 19 -16.10 -0.48 3.17
C ASP A 19 -14.63 -0.15 3.51
N VAL A 20 -14.17 -0.49 4.72
CA VAL A 20 -12.79 -0.29 5.18
C VAL A 20 -12.21 -1.58 5.76
N TRP A 21 -11.07 -2.00 5.21
CA TRP A 21 -10.30 -3.14 5.68
C TRP A 21 -8.86 -2.76 5.98
N ILE A 22 -8.27 -3.43 6.96
CA ILE A 22 -6.81 -3.46 7.13
C ILE A 22 -6.27 -4.82 6.70
N VAL A 23 -5.04 -4.85 6.19
CA VAL A 23 -4.31 -6.08 5.91
C VAL A 23 -2.95 -5.99 6.57
N ASP A 24 -2.70 -6.93 7.48
CA ASP A 24 -1.39 -7.12 8.10
C ASP A 24 -0.52 -8.01 7.22
N GLY A 25 0.72 -7.60 7.01
CA GLY A 25 1.75 -8.43 6.38
C GLY A 25 2.83 -8.87 7.39
N PRO A 26 3.70 -9.81 7.03
CA PRO A 26 4.87 -10.20 7.78
C PRO A 26 5.81 -9.04 8.01
N VAL A 27 6.70 -9.32 8.95
CA VAL A 27 7.82 -8.48 9.31
C VAL A 27 8.84 -8.48 8.18
N ILE A 28 9.12 -7.30 7.61
CA ILE A 28 10.24 -7.10 6.69
C ILE A 28 11.45 -6.54 7.44
N GLY A 29 12.62 -6.55 6.80
CA GLY A 29 13.81 -5.90 7.34
C GLY A 29 13.95 -4.49 6.81
N PHE A 30 13.76 -3.49 7.67
CA PHE A 30 14.00 -2.08 7.33
C PHE A 30 15.44 -1.70 7.67
N GLN A 31 16.19 -1.21 6.68
CA GLN A 31 17.53 -0.69 6.92
C GLN A 31 17.45 0.76 7.40
N TYR A 32 17.90 1.00 8.63
CA TYR A 32 17.94 2.32 9.25
C TYR A 32 19.27 2.52 9.96
N ALA A 33 20.00 3.57 9.57
CA ALA A 33 21.30 3.92 10.17
C ALA A 33 22.30 2.74 10.25
N GLY A 34 22.36 1.88 9.23
CA GLY A 34 23.24 0.71 9.18
C GLY A 34 22.75 -0.51 9.96
N LEU A 35 21.58 -0.43 10.63
CA LEU A 35 20.95 -1.54 11.33
C LEU A 35 19.75 -2.08 10.54
N LYS A 36 19.54 -3.40 10.60
CA LYS A 36 18.33 -4.05 10.07
C LYS A 36 17.34 -4.24 11.21
N LEU A 37 16.27 -3.45 11.20
CA LEU A 37 15.21 -3.49 12.21
C LEU A 37 14.01 -4.28 11.69
N PRO A 38 13.30 -5.05 12.55
CA PRO A 38 12.05 -5.66 12.18
C PRO A 38 10.99 -4.59 11.94
N PHE A 39 10.26 -4.69 10.83
CA PHE A 39 9.22 -3.74 10.45
C PHE A 39 7.96 -4.50 10.03
N PRO A 40 6.97 -4.66 10.92
CA PRO A 40 5.65 -5.16 10.55
C PRO A 40 4.99 -4.24 9.54
N THR A 41 4.45 -4.80 8.47
CA THR A 41 3.77 -4.02 7.43
C THR A 41 2.26 -4.07 7.61
N ARG A 42 1.56 -2.98 7.34
CA ARG A 42 0.10 -2.94 7.25
C ARG A 42 -0.31 -2.00 6.12
N MET A 43 -1.36 -2.37 5.40
CA MET A 43 -2.06 -1.51 4.46
C MET A 43 -3.52 -1.35 4.85
N THR A 44 -4.17 -0.34 4.27
CA THR A 44 -5.61 -0.12 4.37
C THR A 44 -6.20 -0.19 2.97
N ILE A 45 -7.34 -0.87 2.83
CA ILE A 45 -8.16 -0.87 1.62
C ILE A 45 -9.45 -0.14 1.96
N ILE A 46 -9.82 0.82 1.13
CA ILE A 46 -11.07 1.56 1.23
C ILE A 46 -11.81 1.39 -0.08
N ARG A 47 -13.08 1.01 -0.03
CA ARG A 47 -13.95 0.98 -1.20
C ARG A 47 -14.69 2.30 -1.28
N LEU A 48 -14.48 3.02 -2.37
CA LEU A 48 -15.10 4.30 -2.65
C LEU A 48 -16.56 4.11 -3.09
N ASN A 49 -17.36 5.19 -3.13
CA ASN A 49 -18.75 5.18 -3.60
C ASN A 49 -18.87 4.70 -5.05
N SER A 50 -17.81 4.86 -5.85
CA SER A 50 -17.72 4.32 -7.22
C SER A 50 -17.60 2.78 -7.28
N GLY A 51 -17.42 2.11 -6.14
CA GLY A 51 -17.14 0.67 -6.03
C GLY A 51 -15.66 0.32 -6.24
N LYS A 52 -14.82 1.28 -6.63
CA LYS A 52 -13.38 1.11 -6.82
C LYS A 52 -12.63 1.09 -5.50
N LEU A 53 -11.50 0.40 -5.48
CA LEU A 53 -10.65 0.27 -4.31
C LEU A 53 -9.50 1.29 -4.35
N PHE A 54 -9.36 1.97 -3.21
CA PHE A 54 -8.25 2.81 -2.82
C PHE A 54 -7.36 2.05 -1.84
N VAL A 55 -6.11 1.80 -2.23
CA VAL A 55 -5.16 1.00 -1.45
C VAL A 55 -4.08 1.91 -0.88
N HIS A 56 -4.15 2.14 0.42
CA HIS A 56 -3.22 2.98 1.16
C HIS A 56 -2.08 2.17 1.78
N SER A 57 -0.84 2.59 1.52
CA SER A 57 0.40 1.94 1.95
C SER A 57 0.54 0.48 1.49
N PRO A 58 0.47 0.16 0.19
CA PRO A 58 0.52 -1.22 -0.31
C PRO A 58 1.67 -2.05 0.29
N ILE A 59 1.33 -3.23 0.84
CA ILE A 59 2.31 -4.25 1.27
C ILE A 59 2.69 -5.15 0.08
N ARG A 60 3.65 -6.08 0.23
CA ARG A 60 3.96 -7.04 -0.85
C ARG A 60 2.69 -7.78 -1.28
N LEU A 61 2.51 -8.00 -2.57
CA LEU A 61 1.34 -8.72 -3.09
C LEU A 61 1.72 -10.18 -3.34
N ASN A 62 0.90 -11.10 -2.84
CA ASN A 62 0.97 -12.51 -3.22
C ASN A 62 -0.38 -12.96 -3.80
N GLU A 63 -0.42 -14.14 -4.42
CA GLU A 63 -1.62 -14.64 -5.10
C GLU A 63 -2.83 -14.78 -4.17
N THR A 64 -2.61 -15.19 -2.91
CA THR A 64 -3.69 -15.33 -1.93
C THR A 64 -4.28 -13.98 -1.53
N LEU A 65 -3.43 -12.98 -1.27
CA LEU A 65 -3.87 -11.62 -0.98
C LEU A 65 -4.58 -11.02 -2.19
N ARG A 66 -4.01 -11.19 -3.40
CA ARG A 66 -4.60 -10.72 -4.65
C ARG A 66 -6.02 -11.24 -4.84
N ALA A 67 -6.23 -12.56 -4.75
CA ALA A 67 -7.56 -13.15 -4.90
C ALA A 67 -8.58 -12.61 -3.88
N LYS A 68 -8.15 -12.33 -2.64
CA LYS A 68 -9.01 -11.72 -1.61
C LYS A 68 -9.32 -10.25 -1.92
N VAL A 69 -8.36 -9.50 -2.46
CA VAL A 69 -8.55 -8.10 -2.86
C VAL A 69 -9.46 -8.01 -4.08
N ASP A 70 -9.27 -8.88 -5.08
CA ASP A 70 -10.12 -8.96 -6.27
C ASP A 70 -11.60 -9.23 -5.89
N ALA A 71 -11.83 -10.00 -4.83
CA ALA A 71 -13.18 -10.25 -4.30
C ALA A 71 -13.82 -9.02 -3.61
N LEU A 72 -13.04 -7.99 -3.25
CA LEU A 72 -13.56 -6.75 -2.66
C LEU A 72 -13.98 -5.74 -3.74
N GLY A 73 -13.28 -5.72 -4.89
CA GLY A 73 -13.54 -4.78 -5.98
C GLY A 73 -12.32 -4.54 -6.88
N GLU A 74 -12.48 -3.65 -7.86
CA GLU A 74 -11.43 -3.23 -8.79
C GLU A 74 -10.43 -2.30 -8.09
N VAL A 75 -9.14 -2.64 -8.07
CA VAL A 75 -8.08 -1.75 -7.59
C VAL A 75 -7.84 -0.65 -8.60
N SER A 76 -8.10 0.61 -8.22
CA SER A 76 -7.92 1.76 -9.11
C SER A 76 -6.91 2.78 -8.60
N TYR A 77 -6.61 2.79 -7.29
CA TYR A 77 -5.70 3.78 -6.69
C TYR A 77 -4.71 3.13 -5.72
N LEU A 78 -3.42 3.38 -5.93
CA LEU A 78 -2.32 2.88 -5.11
C LEU A 78 -1.59 4.05 -4.46
N ILE A 79 -1.50 4.09 -3.14
CA ILE A 79 -0.98 5.26 -2.43
C ILE A 79 0.27 4.93 -1.61
N ALA A 80 1.43 5.40 -2.08
CA ALA A 80 2.65 5.44 -1.28
C ALA A 80 2.61 6.65 -0.33
N SER A 81 2.05 6.43 0.86
CA SER A 81 1.68 7.51 1.80
C SER A 81 2.86 8.26 2.45
N ASN A 82 4.08 7.73 2.40
CA ASN A 82 5.30 8.40 2.82
C ASN A 82 6.55 7.65 2.32
N THR A 83 7.73 8.16 2.67
CA THR A 83 9.06 7.67 2.27
C THR A 83 9.47 6.33 2.87
N ILE A 84 8.58 5.58 3.52
CA ILE A 84 8.80 4.19 3.95
C ILE A 84 7.71 3.21 3.46
N HIS A 85 6.67 3.66 2.75
CA HIS A 85 5.52 2.83 2.31
C HIS A 85 5.40 2.66 0.78
N TYR A 86 6.51 2.75 0.04
CA TYR A 86 6.52 2.60 -1.42
C TYR A 86 7.00 1.23 -1.91
N ALA A 87 7.63 0.43 -1.04
CA ALA A 87 8.32 -0.80 -1.45
C ALA A 87 7.38 -1.88 -2.01
N GLY A 88 6.11 -1.90 -1.61
CA GLY A 88 5.12 -2.84 -2.14
C GLY A 88 4.49 -2.41 -3.47
N VAL A 89 4.53 -1.12 -3.82
CA VAL A 89 3.81 -0.56 -4.98
C VAL A 89 4.15 -1.27 -6.31
N PRO A 90 5.41 -1.64 -6.62
CA PRO A 90 5.72 -2.30 -7.90
C PRO A 90 4.97 -3.61 -8.14
N ASP A 91 4.77 -4.43 -7.10
CA ASP A 91 4.02 -5.69 -7.22
C ASP A 91 2.55 -5.41 -7.59
N TRP A 92 1.99 -4.34 -7.05
CA TRP A 92 0.61 -3.92 -7.31
C TRP A 92 0.45 -3.32 -8.69
N GLN A 93 1.36 -2.45 -9.15
CA GLN A 93 1.32 -1.93 -10.51
C GLN A 93 1.42 -3.04 -11.56
N LYS A 94 2.25 -4.05 -11.29
CA LYS A 94 2.34 -5.23 -12.17
C LYS A 94 1.03 -6.03 -12.22
N ALA A 95 0.33 -6.14 -11.08
CA ALA A 95 -0.91 -6.91 -10.98
C ALA A 95 -2.16 -6.15 -11.46
N TYR A 96 -2.12 -4.82 -11.37
CA TYR A 96 -3.21 -3.88 -11.69
C TYR A 96 -2.66 -2.73 -12.55
N PRO A 97 -2.32 -2.98 -13.83
CA PRO A 97 -1.66 -1.98 -14.68
C PRO A 97 -2.53 -0.75 -14.98
N ASP A 98 -3.86 -0.86 -14.82
CA ASP A 98 -4.80 0.24 -15.02
C ASP A 98 -5.00 1.10 -13.74
N ALA A 99 -4.44 0.68 -12.60
CA ALA A 99 -4.52 1.44 -11.35
C ALA A 99 -3.53 2.61 -11.38
N LYS A 100 -4.02 3.81 -11.02
CA LYS A 100 -3.18 4.99 -10.87
C LYS A 100 -2.40 4.92 -9.55
N ALA A 101 -1.12 5.19 -9.59
CA ALA A 101 -0.24 5.23 -8.43
C ALA A 101 0.10 6.67 -8.04
N PHE A 102 -0.12 7.00 -6.77
CA PHE A 102 0.20 8.30 -6.18
C PHE A 102 1.23 8.13 -5.07
N CYS A 103 2.06 9.14 -4.88
CA CYS A 103 3.02 9.15 -3.78
C CYS A 103 3.05 10.47 -3.00
N ALA A 104 3.40 10.39 -1.72
CA ALA A 104 3.74 11.58 -0.96
C ALA A 104 5.06 12.22 -1.43
N PRO A 105 5.27 13.53 -1.17
CA PRO A 105 6.51 14.21 -1.48
C PRO A 105 7.77 13.49 -1.00
N GLY A 106 8.76 13.40 -1.89
CA GLY A 106 10.07 12.80 -1.61
C GLY A 106 10.15 11.27 -1.74
N VAL A 107 9.03 10.58 -1.98
CA VAL A 107 9.02 9.12 -2.22
C VAL A 107 9.86 8.74 -3.43
N ILE A 108 9.71 9.43 -4.56
CA ILE A 108 10.47 9.15 -5.79
C ILE A 108 11.98 9.24 -5.54
N LYS A 109 12.43 10.30 -4.85
CA LYS A 109 13.84 10.48 -4.47
C LYS A 109 14.31 9.34 -3.58
N ARG A 110 13.48 8.92 -2.61
CA ARG A 110 13.81 7.85 -1.68
C ARG A 110 13.89 6.49 -2.39
N ALA A 111 12.95 6.16 -3.27
CA ALA A 111 12.96 4.92 -4.04
C ALA A 111 14.24 4.80 -4.90
N LYS A 112 14.60 5.87 -5.62
CA LYS A 112 15.86 5.95 -6.36
C LYS A 112 17.09 5.72 -5.47
N SER A 113 17.11 6.30 -4.26
CA SER A 113 18.26 6.16 -3.34
C SER A 113 18.52 4.73 -2.85
N VAL A 114 17.53 3.84 -2.95
CA VAL A 114 17.65 2.43 -2.54
C VAL A 114 17.51 1.44 -3.70
N GLY A 115 17.53 1.93 -4.95
CA GLY A 115 17.47 1.10 -6.15
C GLY A 115 16.13 0.43 -6.40
N ILE A 116 15.02 0.97 -5.89
CA ILE A 116 13.67 0.48 -6.21
C ILE A 116 13.14 1.26 -7.42
N SER A 117 12.84 0.53 -8.50
CA SER A 117 12.15 1.07 -9.68
C SER A 117 10.66 1.10 -9.39
N VAL A 118 10.08 2.29 -9.37
CA VAL A 118 8.65 2.54 -9.20
C VAL A 118 8.33 3.85 -9.91
N ASP A 119 7.25 3.85 -10.67
CA ASP A 119 6.75 5.01 -11.37
C ASP A 119 5.44 5.44 -10.71
N PHE A 120 5.21 6.74 -10.56
CA PHE A 120 3.97 7.28 -9.99
C PHE A 120 3.35 8.21 -11.02
N ASP A 121 2.03 8.13 -11.16
CA ASP A 121 1.25 8.98 -12.05
C ASP A 121 1.18 10.42 -11.54
N ALA A 122 1.21 10.60 -10.21
CA ALA A 122 1.20 11.91 -9.57
C ALA A 122 1.81 11.90 -8.15
N GLU A 123 2.28 13.06 -7.72
CA GLU A 123 2.64 13.33 -6.33
C GLU A 123 1.45 14.01 -5.63
N LEU A 124 1.10 13.54 -4.43
CA LEU A 124 0.00 14.10 -3.64
C LEU A 124 0.31 15.53 -3.19
N ALA A 125 -0.69 16.41 -3.29
CA ALA A 125 -0.64 17.80 -2.86
C ALA A 125 -1.59 18.04 -1.67
N ASP A 126 -1.65 19.29 -1.20
CA ASP A 126 -2.57 19.72 -0.12
C ASP A 126 -4.04 19.75 -0.56
N THR A 127 -4.33 19.47 -1.83
CA THR A 127 -5.68 19.32 -2.38
C THR A 127 -5.92 17.86 -2.76
N PRO A 128 -7.05 17.26 -2.35
CA PRO A 128 -7.35 15.88 -2.71
C PRO A 128 -7.70 15.75 -4.19
N GLU A 129 -7.44 14.58 -4.77
CA GLU A 129 -7.81 14.30 -6.16
C GLU A 129 -9.32 14.21 -6.33
N PRO A 130 -9.87 14.69 -7.47
CA PRO A 130 -11.31 14.69 -7.72
C PRO A 130 -11.97 13.32 -7.53
N GLU A 131 -11.24 12.24 -7.82
CA GLU A 131 -11.72 10.87 -7.71
C GLU A 131 -12.09 10.44 -6.29
N TRP A 132 -11.56 11.08 -5.24
CA TRP A 132 -11.85 10.73 -3.84
C TRP A 132 -12.03 11.93 -2.89
N ALA A 133 -12.00 13.17 -3.39
CA ALA A 133 -12.02 14.41 -2.60
C ALA A 133 -13.19 14.60 -1.62
N ASN A 134 -14.31 13.90 -1.82
CA ASN A 134 -15.50 14.00 -0.96
C ASN A 134 -15.73 12.74 -0.11
N GLU A 135 -14.74 11.84 -0.06
CA GLU A 135 -14.85 10.53 0.57
C GLU A 135 -13.71 10.27 1.57
N ILE A 136 -12.50 10.71 1.23
CA ILE A 136 -11.25 10.47 1.99
C ILE A 136 -10.60 11.80 2.40
#